data_AF-A0A925SAW3-F1
#
_entry.id   AF-A0A925SAW3-F1
#
_cell.length_a   1.000
_cell.length_b   1.000
_cell.length_c   1.000
_cell.angle_alpha   90.00
_cell.angle_beta   90.00
_cell.angle_gamma   90.00
#
_symmetry.space_group_name_H-M   'P 1'
#
loop_
_entity.id
_entity.type
_entity.pdbx_description
1 polymer ?
#
loop_
_entity_poly.entity_id
_entity_poly.type
_entity_poly.pdbx_seq_one_letter_code
_entity_poly.pdbx_strand_id
1 'polypeptide(L)'
;MNKLISHALFILLSTTCATTAVDAKEIGQKNSHHSKAVRAKSTASVLSEKEALELIRNRPDVKDFFANVTKAKIAKAVIEVDRKEGACYVVHVYELVPDGPDSSHTATMNWYNVNFKTKKVTQEF
;
A
#
# COMPACT_ATOMS: atom_id res chain seq x y z
N MET A 1 30.65 17.29 38.45
CA MET A 1 29.53 17.76 37.62
C MET A 1 29.18 16.63 36.66
N ASN A 2 28.03 16.01 36.86
CA ASN A 2 27.59 14.83 36.13
C ASN A 2 26.85 15.24 34.87
N LYS A 3 27.25 14.72 33.69
CA LYS A 3 26.33 14.48 32.57
C LYS A 3 26.71 13.19 31.86
N LEU A 4 26.03 12.10 32.26
CA LEU A 4 25.76 10.92 31.45
C LEU A 4 24.67 11.27 30.44
N ILE A 5 24.88 11.06 29.14
CA ILE A 5 23.85 10.75 28.13
C ILE A 5 24.56 9.92 27.05
N SER A 6 24.58 8.60 27.14
CA SER A 6 23.55 7.64 26.70
C SER A 6 23.38 7.55 25.18
N HIS A 7 23.83 6.40 24.68
CA HIS A 7 23.71 5.79 23.36
C HIS A 7 22.43 6.11 22.58
N ALA A 8 22.59 6.31 21.27
CA ALA A 8 21.57 6.00 20.27
C ALA A 8 22.23 5.22 19.13
N LEU A 9 22.32 3.91 19.32
CA LEU A 9 22.64 2.94 18.27
C LEU A 9 21.43 2.90 17.32
N PHE A 10 21.56 3.54 16.16
CA PHE A 10 20.56 3.49 15.09
C PHE A 10 20.61 2.10 14.44
N ILE A 11 19.79 1.17 14.94
CA ILE A 11 19.60 -0.13 14.30
C ILE A 11 18.71 0.12 13.07
N LEU A 12 19.31 0.06 11.88
CA LEU A 12 18.61 -0.04 10.61
C LEU A 12 17.79 -1.34 10.59
N LEU A 13 16.53 -1.29 11.00
CA LEU A 13 15.56 -2.32 10.66
C LEU A 13 15.19 -2.13 9.18
N SER A 14 15.96 -2.76 8.29
CA SER A 14 15.49 -3.04 6.94
C SER A 14 14.29 -3.97 7.05
N THR A 15 13.08 -3.41 7.00
CA THR A 15 11.82 -4.15 7.01
C THR A 15 11.69 -4.90 5.69
N THR A 16 12.35 -6.05 5.60
CA THR A 16 12.18 -6.95 4.46
C THR A 16 10.75 -7.50 4.52
N CYS A 17 10.00 -7.36 3.42
CA CYS A 17 8.71 -8.02 3.21
C CYS A 17 8.98 -9.54 3.27
N ALA A 18 8.86 -10.12 4.47
CA ALA A 18 9.22 -11.51 4.73
C ALA A 18 8.39 -12.44 3.85
N THR A 19 9.06 -13.10 2.90
CA THR A 19 8.48 -14.16 2.08
C THR A 19 8.60 -15.46 2.86
N THR A 20 7.47 -16.01 3.31
CA THR A 20 7.39 -17.44 3.64
C THR A 20 6.72 -18.11 2.45
N ALA A 21 7.54 -18.75 1.62
CA ALA A 21 7.09 -19.63 0.56
C ALA A 21 6.59 -20.95 1.19
N VAL A 22 5.35 -21.34 0.86
CA VAL A 22 4.91 -22.73 0.96
C VAL A 22 4.38 -23.16 -0.39
N ASP A 23 4.95 -24.27 -0.82
CA ASP A 23 4.88 -24.95 -2.10
C ASP A 23 3.51 -25.63 -2.30
N ALA A 24 2.96 -25.60 -3.52
CA ALA A 24 1.93 -26.54 -3.95
C ALA A 24 1.81 -26.56 -5.49
N LYS A 25 2.41 -27.60 -6.06
CA LYS A 25 2.19 -28.17 -7.40
C LYS A 25 0.75 -28.71 -7.52
N GLU A 26 0.09 -28.48 -8.67
CA GLU A 26 -0.53 -29.52 -9.56
C GLU A 26 -1.64 -28.99 -10.50
N ILE A 27 -1.34 -29.01 -11.81
CA ILE A 27 -2.10 -29.45 -13.02
C ILE A 27 -3.65 -29.41 -13.04
N GLY A 28 -4.25 -28.86 -14.10
CA GLY A 28 -5.53 -29.35 -14.65
C GLY A 28 -6.51 -28.31 -15.22
N GLN A 29 -6.87 -28.46 -16.50
CA GLN A 29 -7.67 -27.55 -17.35
C GLN A 29 -9.12 -28.07 -17.56
N LYS A 30 -10.12 -27.16 -17.69
CA LYS A 30 -11.27 -27.14 -18.66
C LYS A 30 -12.68 -26.81 -18.09
N ASN A 31 -13.23 -25.71 -18.64
CA ASN A 31 -14.57 -25.38 -19.17
C ASN A 31 -15.93 -25.76 -18.51
N SER A 32 -16.75 -24.69 -18.40
CA SER A 32 -18.14 -24.50 -18.89
C SER A 32 -19.37 -24.58 -17.94
N HIS A 33 -20.07 -23.43 -17.94
CA HIS A 33 -21.51 -23.09 -17.88
C HIS A 33 -22.52 -23.83 -16.96
N HIS A 34 -23.19 -22.99 -16.16
CA HIS A 34 -24.65 -22.90 -15.87
C HIS A 34 -25.07 -23.05 -14.37
N SER A 35 -25.84 -22.04 -13.94
CA SER A 35 -26.86 -22.01 -12.87
C SER A 35 -26.49 -22.05 -11.36
N LYS A 36 -26.83 -20.92 -10.73
CA LYS A 36 -27.52 -20.74 -9.43
C LYS A 36 -26.77 -21.03 -8.11
N ALA A 37 -26.51 -19.92 -7.39
CA ALA A 37 -26.27 -19.76 -5.96
C ALA A 37 -25.46 -20.85 -5.24
N VAL A 38 -24.13 -20.68 -5.24
CA VAL A 38 -23.24 -21.41 -4.32
C VAL A 38 -22.39 -20.41 -3.57
N ARG A 39 -22.59 -20.38 -2.25
CA ARG A 39 -21.72 -19.80 -1.22
C ARG A 39 -20.27 -19.94 -1.63
N ALA A 40 -19.67 -18.83 -2.06
CA ALA A 40 -18.31 -18.81 -2.61
C ALA A 40 -17.33 -19.33 -1.55
N LYS A 41 -16.83 -20.55 -1.77
CA LYS A 41 -15.63 -21.04 -1.11
C LYS A 41 -14.50 -20.14 -1.57
N SER A 42 -14.13 -19.19 -0.71
CA SER A 42 -13.01 -18.25 -0.87
C SER A 42 -11.72 -19.02 -1.15
N THR A 43 -11.43 -19.32 -2.41
CA THR A 43 -10.04 -19.47 -2.84
C THR A 43 -9.43 -18.09 -2.61
N ALA A 44 -8.38 -18.02 -1.79
CA ALA A 44 -7.75 -16.76 -1.44
C ALA A 44 -7.22 -16.10 -2.72
N SER A 45 -8.03 -15.22 -3.32
CA SER A 45 -7.66 -14.48 -4.51
C SER A 45 -6.60 -13.48 -4.13
N VAL A 46 -5.49 -13.51 -4.86
CA VAL A 46 -4.43 -12.51 -4.77
C VAL A 46 -5.05 -11.14 -5.08
N LEU A 47 -4.74 -10.14 -4.26
CA LEU A 47 -5.17 -8.77 -4.52
C LEU A 47 -4.60 -8.28 -5.86
N SER A 48 -5.43 -7.64 -6.65
CA SER A 48 -5.02 -6.80 -7.77
C SER A 48 -4.51 -5.45 -7.29
N GLU A 49 -3.83 -4.71 -8.17
CA GLU A 49 -3.40 -3.33 -7.91
C GLU A 49 -4.56 -2.42 -7.55
N LYS A 50 -5.69 -2.54 -8.27
CA LYS A 50 -6.91 -1.78 -7.98
C LYS A 50 -7.42 -2.06 -6.57
N GLU A 51 -7.47 -3.33 -6.16
CA GLU A 51 -7.90 -3.68 -4.81
C GLU A 51 -6.90 -3.20 -3.75
N ALA A 52 -5.59 -3.20 -4.04
CA ALA A 52 -4.59 -2.63 -3.15
C ALA A 52 -4.76 -1.11 -2.98
N LEU A 53 -5.01 -0.38 -4.06
CA LEU A 53 -5.33 1.05 -4.03
C LEU A 53 -6.59 1.33 -3.24
N GLU A 54 -7.66 0.56 -3.45
CA GLU A 54 -8.91 0.69 -2.70
C GLU A 54 -8.71 0.38 -1.21
N LEU A 55 -7.89 -0.61 -0.88
CA LEU A 55 -7.55 -0.96 0.49
C LEU A 55 -6.85 0.21 1.19
N ILE A 56 -5.83 0.80 0.56
CA ILE A 56 -5.11 1.95 1.12
C ILE A 56 -5.99 3.20 1.17
N ARG A 57 -6.75 3.49 0.11
CA ARG A 57 -7.69 4.62 0.05
C ARG A 57 -8.76 4.56 1.14
N ASN A 58 -9.08 3.35 1.63
CA ASN A 58 -10.09 3.17 2.67
C ASN A 58 -9.59 3.35 4.10
N ARG A 59 -8.28 3.47 4.31
CA ARG A 59 -7.72 3.68 5.65
C ARG A 59 -8.11 5.05 6.22
N PRO A 60 -8.32 5.18 7.55
CA PRO A 60 -8.71 6.46 8.16
C PRO A 60 -7.70 7.59 7.93
N ASP A 61 -6.41 7.32 8.13
CA ASP A 61 -5.31 8.26 7.92
C ASP A 61 -5.28 8.81 6.48
N VAL A 62 -5.42 7.95 5.49
CA VAL A 62 -5.46 8.33 4.07
C VAL A 62 -6.74 9.12 3.75
N LYS A 63 -7.89 8.73 4.29
CA LYS A 63 -9.16 9.47 4.10
C LYS A 63 -9.07 10.89 4.66
N ASP A 64 -8.53 11.03 5.87
CA ASP A 64 -8.36 12.32 6.51
C ASP A 64 -7.40 13.22 5.72
N PHE A 65 -6.29 12.65 5.24
CA PHE A 65 -5.36 13.35 4.33
C PHE A 65 -6.08 13.85 3.06
N PHE A 66 -6.78 12.97 2.34
CA PHE A 66 -7.53 13.34 1.13
C PHE A 66 -8.58 14.41 1.41
N ALA A 67 -9.30 14.32 2.54
CA ALA A 67 -10.29 15.33 2.93
C ALA A 67 -9.64 16.69 3.19
N ASN A 68 -8.50 16.72 3.88
CA ASN A 68 -7.77 17.96 4.19
C ASN A 68 -7.21 18.62 2.93
N VAL A 69 -6.58 17.87 2.03
CA VAL A 69 -6.06 18.39 0.76
C VAL A 69 -7.19 18.93 -0.11
N THR A 70 -8.30 18.19 -0.22
CA THR A 70 -9.49 18.63 -0.98
C THR A 70 -10.08 19.91 -0.39
N LYS A 71 -10.12 20.02 0.94
CA LYS A 71 -10.63 21.21 1.65
C LYS A 71 -9.73 22.43 1.42
N ALA A 72 -8.41 22.25 1.34
CA ALA A 72 -7.47 23.34 1.10
C ALA A 72 -7.64 23.95 -0.30
N LYS A 73 -8.09 23.17 -1.29
CA LYS A 73 -8.31 23.59 -2.70
C LYS A 73 -7.07 24.14 -3.43
N ILE A 74 -5.89 24.00 -2.84
CA ILE A 74 -4.62 24.46 -3.41
C ILE A 74 -3.89 23.30 -4.10
N ALA A 75 -3.93 22.11 -3.49
CA ALA A 75 -3.21 20.93 -3.94
C ALA A 75 -4.17 19.81 -4.37
N LYS A 76 -3.63 18.79 -5.03
CA LYS A 76 -4.36 17.59 -5.46
C LYS A 76 -3.82 16.36 -4.75
N ALA A 77 -4.67 15.67 -4.00
CA ALA A 77 -4.32 14.38 -3.40
C ALA A 77 -4.29 13.27 -4.46
N VAL A 78 -3.24 12.46 -4.44
CA VAL A 78 -2.97 11.38 -5.39
C VAL A 78 -2.64 10.10 -4.62
N ILE A 79 -3.06 8.97 -5.19
CA ILE A 79 -2.72 7.63 -4.73
C ILE A 79 -2.42 6.76 -5.95
N GLU A 80 -1.28 6.08 -5.95
CA GLU A 80 -0.87 5.21 -7.05
C GLU A 80 0.00 4.04 -6.58
N VAL A 81 0.09 3.00 -7.40
CA VAL A 81 1.08 1.93 -7.20
C VAL A 81 2.38 2.44 -7.80
N ASP A 82 3.34 2.78 -6.94
CA ASP A 82 4.65 3.25 -7.36
C ASP A 82 5.46 2.09 -7.98
N ARG A 83 5.50 0.95 -7.28
CA ARG A 83 6.24 -0.23 -7.72
C ARG A 83 5.74 -1.52 -7.09
N LYS A 84 6.25 -2.65 -7.60
CA LYS A 84 6.05 -3.98 -7.04
C LYS A 84 7.36 -4.51 -6.47
N GLU A 85 7.35 -4.92 -5.21
CA GLU A 85 8.53 -5.48 -4.53
C GLU A 85 8.18 -6.85 -3.93
N GLY A 86 8.73 -7.91 -4.53
CA GLY A 86 8.45 -9.28 -4.10
C GLY A 86 6.94 -9.61 -4.08
N ALA A 87 6.41 -9.89 -2.90
CA ALA A 87 4.99 -10.18 -2.67
C ALA A 87 4.15 -8.95 -2.31
N CYS A 88 4.71 -7.75 -2.44
CA CYS A 88 4.15 -6.49 -1.99
C CYS A 88 3.89 -5.53 -3.20
N TYR A 89 2.74 -4.85 -3.22
CA TYR A 89 2.54 -3.61 -3.98
C TYR A 89 2.94 -2.44 -3.08
N VAL A 90 3.83 -1.59 -3.56
CA VAL A 90 4.21 -0.36 -2.87
C VAL A 90 3.31 0.75 -3.38
N VAL A 91 2.42 1.24 -2.52
CA VAL A 91 1.42 2.26 -2.82
C VAL A 91 1.89 3.60 -2.26
N HIS A 92 2.02 4.60 -3.12
CA HIS A 92 2.41 5.96 -2.74
C HIS A 92 1.19 6.84 -2.55
N VAL A 93 1.12 7.54 -1.42
CA VAL A 93 0.08 8.53 -1.11
C VAL A 93 0.74 9.88 -0.92
N TYR A 94 0.32 10.86 -1.72
CA TYR A 94 0.92 12.20 -1.74
C TYR A 94 -0.05 13.27 -2.20
N GLU A 95 0.36 14.52 -2.09
CA GLU A 95 -0.28 15.64 -2.76
C GLU A 95 0.67 16.30 -3.77
N LEU A 96 0.10 16.75 -4.88
CA LEU A 96 0.75 17.64 -5.84
C LEU A 96 0.46 19.08 -5.45
N VAL A 97 1.50 19.80 -5.03
CA VAL A 97 1.43 21.19 -4.58
C VAL A 97 1.94 22.09 -5.72
N PRO A 98 1.15 23.08 -6.18
CA PRO A 98 1.61 24.01 -7.20
C PRO A 98 2.64 24.99 -6.62
N ASP A 99 3.75 25.19 -7.34
CA ASP A 99 4.79 26.19 -7.04
C ASP A 99 4.73 27.40 -7.97
N GLY A 100 3.86 27.36 -8.98
CA GLY A 100 3.75 28.37 -10.01
C GLY A 100 2.79 27.91 -11.12
N PRO A 101 2.63 28.71 -12.20
CA PRO A 101 1.70 28.41 -13.27
C PRO A 101 1.95 27.05 -13.95
N ASP A 102 3.21 26.66 -14.11
CA ASP A 102 3.62 25.46 -14.85
C ASP A 102 4.55 24.53 -14.03
N SER A 103 4.57 24.70 -12.69
CA SER A 103 5.46 23.93 -11.81
C SER A 103 4.72 23.43 -10.57
N SER A 104 5.10 22.24 -10.13
CA SER A 104 4.60 21.63 -8.90
C SER A 104 5.66 20.74 -8.27
N HIS A 105 5.56 20.52 -6.96
CA HIS A 105 6.30 19.47 -6.27
C HIS A 105 5.35 18.44 -5.65
N THR A 106 5.93 17.30 -5.30
CA THR A 106 5.25 16.22 -4.60
C THR A 106 5.55 16.31 -3.10
N ALA A 107 4.52 16.47 -2.29
CA ALA A 107 4.61 16.34 -0.83
C ALA A 107 4.06 14.98 -0.42
N THR A 108 4.94 14.09 0.04
CA THR A 108 4.54 12.72 0.36
C THR A 108 3.92 12.63 1.75
N MET A 109 2.77 11.97 1.83
CA MET A 109 2.18 11.53 3.10
C MET A 109 2.87 10.25 3.57
N ASN A 110 2.87 9.19 2.75
CA ASN A 110 3.48 7.90 3.10
C ASN A 110 3.63 6.98 1.87
N TRP A 111 4.42 5.92 2.04
CA TRP A 111 4.38 4.71 1.21
C TRP A 111 3.86 3.53 2.03
N TYR A 112 2.98 2.73 1.42
CA TYR A 112 2.38 1.55 2.03
C TYR A 112 2.80 0.29 1.28
N ASN A 113 3.30 -0.69 2.02
CA ASN A 113 3.56 -2.03 1.51
C ASN A 113 2.32 -2.90 1.69
N VAL A 114 1.65 -3.24 0.58
CA VAL A 114 0.47 -4.12 0.57
C VAL A 114 0.87 -5.50 0.08
N ASN A 115 0.96 -6.47 0.99
CA ASN A 115 1.22 -7.85 0.59
C ASN A 115 0.00 -8.41 -0.16
N PHE A 116 0.13 -8.64 -1.47
CA PHE A 116 -1.02 -9.03 -2.29
C PHE A 116 -1.51 -10.46 -2.04
N LYS A 117 -0.73 -11.29 -1.34
CA LYS A 117 -1.12 -12.65 -0.94
C LYS A 117 -1.86 -12.65 0.41
N THR A 118 -1.38 -11.88 1.38
CA THR A 118 -1.88 -11.91 2.76
C THR A 118 -2.79 -10.73 3.11
N LYS A 119 -2.84 -9.70 2.25
CA LYS A 119 -3.53 -8.42 2.46
C LYS A 119 -2.98 -7.60 3.64
N LYS A 120 -1.86 -8.00 4.22
CA LYS A 120 -1.18 -7.25 5.27
C LYS A 120 -0.66 -5.92 4.70
N VAL A 121 -0.85 -4.85 5.47
CA VAL A 121 -0.33 -3.51 5.15
C VAL A 121 0.70 -3.10 6.20
N THR A 122 1.82 -2.53 5.76
CA THR A 122 2.76 -1.83 6.61
C THR A 122 3.09 -0.45 6.02
N GLN A 123 3.47 0.50 6.88
CA GLN A 123 3.88 1.85 6.50
C GLN A 123 5.40 1.95 6.43
N GLU A 124 5.93 2.80 5.55
CA GLU A 124 7.36 3.08 5.46
C GLU A 124 7.79 4.29 6.29
N PHE A 125 6.92 5.29 6.44
CA PHE A 125 7.19 6.54 7.17
C PHE A 125 6.18 6.78 8.30
#